data_AF-A0A6I3JFG5-F1
#
_entry.id   AF-A0A6I3JFG5-F1
#
_cell.length_a   1.000
_cell.length_b   1.000
_cell.length_c   1.000
_cell.angle_alpha   90.00
_cell.angle_beta   90.00
_cell.angle_gamma   90.00
#
_symmetry.space_group_name_H-M   'P 1'
#
loop_
_entity.id
_entity.type
_entity.pdbx_description
1 polymer ?
#
loop_
_entity_poly.entity_id
_entity_poly.type
_entity_poly.pdbx_seq_one_letter_code
_entity_poly.pdbx_strand_id
1 'polypeptide(L)'
;MDPKISDDAVGRLPITSGRAELLEEIMSTPVTDRTPDPMTDTGAAPPRRTAWLVPLAAAAAVAVVATGPLWWPSGGEPAAAPGAPAARSGAEAPADAPAYRAVLDVPGWSVTHVYEEADGNGGEVSYERGQASLEVSWRPGALYEDYVEDRRHIVDPPADGDPVELLGRTAQLWPYSADDHTVIRPVEDGFTLEVRGSGMPRSAFEDLLGDLRFVDEAGFEQALPDEFVTASERDAVVEEMLDGIAAASGQERTPGEEQPPITSDQADRYHLGADVAGKVACAWLQELRDARRAGDQGRVEEAAAVLVSSRQWPVLLEMEREGDYAEVIWDYADQVAAGRVPEGFKEGLGC
;
A
#
# COMPACT_ATOMS: atom_id res chain seq x y z
N MET A 1 -14.44 25.18 26.50
CA MET A 1 -13.13 25.79 26.21
C MET A 1 -12.29 24.65 25.70
N ASP A 2 -12.26 24.48 24.38
CA ASP A 2 -11.53 23.38 23.76
C ASP A 2 -10.02 23.59 24.00
N PRO A 3 -9.29 22.57 24.49
CA PRO A 3 -7.86 22.66 24.59
C PRO A 3 -7.30 22.76 23.17
N LYS A 4 -6.75 23.93 22.84
CA LYS A 4 -6.00 24.12 21.60
C LYS A 4 -4.82 23.15 21.63
N ILE A 5 -4.81 22.22 20.69
CA ILE A 5 -3.64 21.39 20.38
C ILE A 5 -2.46 22.35 20.16
N SER A 6 -1.38 22.17 20.93
CA SER A 6 -0.17 22.96 20.80
C SER A 6 0.69 22.44 19.65
N ASP A 7 1.49 23.31 19.03
CA ASP A 7 2.43 22.91 17.97
C ASP A 7 3.39 21.78 18.42
N ASP A 8 3.67 21.73 19.73
CA ASP A 8 4.49 20.69 20.38
C ASP A 8 3.77 19.35 20.54
N ALA A 9 2.43 19.35 20.51
CA ALA A 9 1.60 18.14 20.45
C ALA A 9 1.47 17.63 19.00
N VAL A 10 1.46 18.54 18.01
CA VAL A 10 1.49 18.18 16.58
C VAL A 10 2.84 17.55 16.21
N GLY A 11 3.95 18.08 16.72
CA GLY A 11 5.30 17.54 16.46
C GLY A 11 5.60 16.15 17.04
N ARG A 12 4.69 15.59 17.85
CA ARG A 12 4.82 14.25 18.46
C ARG A 12 3.86 13.22 17.88
N LEU A 13 3.04 13.61 16.91
CA LEU A 13 2.23 12.66 16.16
C LEU A 13 3.17 11.77 15.34
N PRO A 14 2.96 10.44 15.31
CA PRO A 14 3.75 9.52 14.49
C PRO A 14 3.31 9.65 13.02
N ILE A 15 3.66 10.76 12.38
CA ILE A 15 3.24 11.10 11.00
C ILE A 15 4.18 10.50 9.93
N THR A 16 5.21 9.76 10.35
CA THR A 16 6.34 9.39 9.48
C THR A 16 6.22 8.01 8.84
N SER A 17 5.45 7.08 9.41
CA SER A 17 5.33 5.71 8.88
C SER A 17 4.17 5.50 7.90
N GLY A 18 3.10 6.31 7.96
CA GLY A 18 1.93 6.16 7.07
C GLY A 18 1.76 7.27 6.01
N ARG A 19 2.76 8.13 5.80
CA ARG A 19 2.57 9.32 4.93
C ARG A 19 2.65 9.01 3.44
N ALA A 20 3.44 8.03 3.03
CA ALA A 20 3.47 7.59 1.63
C ALA A 20 2.10 7.03 1.23
N GLU A 21 1.54 6.19 2.10
CA GLU A 21 0.21 5.58 1.99
C GLU A 21 -0.92 6.63 2.07
N LEU A 22 -0.87 7.58 3.02
CA LEU A 22 -1.83 8.70 3.09
C LEU A 22 -1.77 9.63 1.87
N LEU A 23 -0.60 9.78 1.24
CA LEU A 23 -0.48 10.56 0.00
C LEU A 23 -1.08 9.80 -1.18
N GLU A 24 -0.89 8.49 -1.24
CA GLU A 24 -1.52 7.62 -2.24
C GLU A 24 -3.05 7.59 -2.08
N GLU A 25 -3.57 7.46 -0.86
CA GLU A 25 -5.01 7.50 -0.55
C GLU A 25 -5.64 8.87 -0.89
N ILE A 26 -4.97 9.98 -0.56
CA ILE A 26 -5.42 11.34 -0.88
C ILE A 26 -5.42 11.61 -2.39
N MET A 27 -4.48 11.03 -3.14
CA MET A 27 -4.33 11.23 -4.59
C MET A 27 -5.28 10.34 -5.41
N SER A 28 -5.65 9.17 -4.88
CA SER A 28 -6.59 8.23 -5.49
C SER A 28 -8.07 8.54 -5.15
N THR A 29 -8.34 9.48 -4.24
CA THR A 29 -9.70 9.99 -4.04
C THR A 29 -10.08 10.95 -5.19
N PRO A 30 -11.14 10.69 -5.99
CA PRO A 30 -11.56 11.64 -7.00
C PRO A 30 -12.02 12.94 -6.34
N VAL A 31 -11.31 14.04 -6.62
CA VAL A 31 -11.73 15.39 -6.23
C VAL A 31 -13.08 15.66 -6.87
N THR A 32 -14.17 15.50 -6.11
CA THR A 32 -15.45 16.09 -6.48
C THR A 32 -15.26 17.60 -6.45
N ASP A 33 -15.02 18.16 -7.62
CA ASP A 33 -14.89 19.58 -7.87
C ASP A 33 -16.24 20.25 -7.54
N ARG A 34 -16.47 20.54 -6.27
CA ARG A 34 -17.64 21.26 -5.80
C ARG A 34 -17.37 22.73 -6.03
N THR A 35 -17.61 23.18 -7.25
CA THR A 35 -17.56 24.60 -7.61
C THR A 35 -18.42 25.39 -6.62
N PRO A 36 -17.89 26.39 -5.88
CA PRO A 36 -18.70 27.24 -5.02
C PRO A 36 -19.57 28.13 -5.91
N ASP A 37 -20.89 28.00 -5.79
CA ASP A 37 -21.83 28.92 -6.44
C ASP A 37 -21.58 30.35 -5.92
N PRO A 38 -21.32 31.34 -6.79
CA PRO A 38 -21.15 32.71 -6.35
C PRO A 38 -22.50 33.32 -5.97
N MET A 39 -22.62 33.70 -4.69
CA MET A 39 -23.67 34.60 -4.22
C MET A 39 -23.72 35.86 -5.09
N THR A 40 -24.83 36.08 -5.79
CA THR A 40 -25.23 37.42 -6.22
C THR A 40 -26.70 37.67 -5.86
N ASP A 41 -26.88 38.59 -4.94
CA ASP A 41 -28.14 39.23 -4.59
C ASP A 41 -28.37 40.40 -5.55
N THR A 42 -29.43 40.36 -6.37
CA THR A 42 -30.33 41.50 -6.65
C THR A 42 -31.48 41.14 -7.61
N GLY A 43 -32.71 41.25 -7.11
CA GLY A 43 -33.81 41.96 -7.80
C GLY A 43 -34.58 41.30 -8.97
N ALA A 44 -35.83 40.93 -8.67
CA ALA A 44 -37.04 40.89 -9.52
C ALA A 44 -37.35 39.63 -10.38
N ALA A 45 -38.60 39.16 -10.24
CA ALA A 45 -39.25 38.06 -10.96
C ALA A 45 -40.66 38.52 -11.42
N PRO A 46 -41.48 37.74 -12.18
CA PRO A 46 -41.29 36.85 -13.34
C PRO A 46 -42.33 37.26 -14.48
N PRO A 47 -42.89 36.44 -15.41
CA PRO A 47 -42.70 35.01 -15.79
C PRO A 47 -42.70 34.69 -17.31
N ARG A 48 -42.34 33.45 -17.70
CA ARG A 48 -43.15 32.59 -18.59
C ARG A 48 -42.58 31.17 -18.74
N ARG A 49 -43.52 30.23 -18.85
CA ARG A 49 -43.43 28.77 -18.83
C ARG A 49 -42.84 28.19 -20.11
N THR A 50 -42.07 27.10 -19.99
CA THR A 50 -42.22 25.87 -20.82
C THR A 50 -41.38 24.75 -20.19
N ALA A 51 -42.06 23.71 -19.70
CA ALA A 51 -41.46 22.47 -19.26
C ALA A 51 -41.27 21.55 -20.48
N TRP A 52 -40.05 21.08 -20.72
CA TRP A 52 -39.77 19.92 -21.57
C TRP A 52 -38.70 19.07 -20.89
N LEU A 53 -39.09 17.85 -20.55
CA LEU A 53 -38.27 16.78 -19.99
C LEU A 53 -37.38 16.20 -21.09
N VAL A 54 -36.09 16.03 -20.80
CA VAL A 54 -35.15 15.25 -21.63
C VAL A 54 -34.68 14.04 -20.81
N PRO A 55 -34.80 12.80 -21.31
CA PRO A 55 -34.22 11.64 -20.65
C PRO A 55 -32.72 11.54 -20.98
N LEU A 56 -31.88 11.43 -19.96
CA LEU A 56 -30.46 11.09 -20.12
C LEU A 56 -30.32 9.57 -20.23
N ALA A 57 -29.97 9.11 -21.43
CA ALA A 57 -29.48 7.77 -21.68
C ALA A 57 -27.99 7.72 -21.29
N ALA A 58 -27.66 6.95 -20.26
CA ALA A 58 -26.27 6.61 -19.92
C ALA A 58 -25.80 5.50 -20.86
N ALA A 59 -24.82 5.82 -21.72
CA ALA A 59 -24.10 4.85 -22.52
C ALA A 59 -22.82 4.45 -21.76
N ALA A 60 -22.84 3.27 -21.15
CA ALA A 60 -21.62 2.62 -20.66
C ALA A 60 -20.92 1.95 -21.85
N ALA A 61 -19.70 2.39 -22.17
CA ALA A 61 -18.83 1.73 -23.12
C ALA A 61 -17.74 1.00 -22.33
N VAL A 62 -17.97 -0.29 -22.07
CA VAL A 62 -16.93 -1.22 -21.62
C VAL A 62 -16.28 -1.83 -22.85
N ALA A 63 -15.02 -1.50 -23.11
CA ALA A 63 -14.22 -2.14 -24.14
C ALA A 63 -13.63 -3.44 -23.57
N VAL A 64 -14.33 -4.56 -23.78
CA VAL A 64 -13.81 -5.91 -23.59
C VAL A 64 -12.91 -6.25 -24.79
N VAL A 65 -11.61 -6.44 -24.55
CA VAL A 65 -10.74 -7.14 -25.49
C VAL A 65 -10.55 -8.55 -24.97
N ALA A 66 -11.30 -9.48 -25.56
CA ALA A 66 -11.10 -10.90 -25.44
C ALA A 66 -10.20 -11.39 -26.59
N THR A 67 -9.09 -12.05 -26.27
CA THR A 67 -8.39 -12.95 -27.20
C THR A 67 -7.80 -14.13 -26.45
N GLY A 68 -8.45 -15.30 -26.56
CA GLY A 68 -7.76 -16.61 -26.52
C GLY A 68 -7.27 -16.98 -27.92
N PRO A 69 -6.38 -17.99 -28.07
CA PRO A 69 -6.88 -19.36 -28.11
C PRO A 69 -5.97 -20.49 -27.52
N LEU A 70 -6.63 -21.42 -26.82
CA LEU A 70 -6.55 -22.90 -26.89
C LEU A 70 -5.34 -23.56 -27.57
N TRP A 71 -4.49 -24.27 -26.80
CA TRP A 71 -3.78 -25.50 -27.24
C TRP A 71 -3.67 -26.53 -26.09
N TRP A 72 -4.08 -27.78 -26.34
CA TRP A 72 -3.80 -28.99 -25.53
C TRP A 72 -3.09 -30.00 -26.46
N PRO A 73 -2.06 -30.72 -26.01
CA PRO A 73 -2.17 -32.18 -26.02
C PRO A 73 -1.49 -32.88 -24.82
N SER A 74 -2.29 -33.69 -24.12
CA SER A 74 -2.07 -35.06 -23.64
C SER A 74 -0.65 -35.56 -23.36
N GLY A 75 -0.43 -36.09 -22.15
CA GLY A 75 0.34 -37.34 -21.98
C GLY A 75 1.09 -37.51 -20.67
N GLY A 76 0.59 -38.40 -19.80
CA GLY A 76 1.42 -39.36 -19.05
C GLY A 76 1.78 -39.04 -17.60
N GLU A 77 1.04 -39.61 -16.67
CA GLU A 77 1.62 -40.36 -15.53
C GLU A 77 1.80 -41.83 -15.96
N PRO A 78 2.68 -42.68 -15.37
CA PRO A 78 3.14 -42.65 -13.96
C PRO A 78 4.62 -43.03 -13.70
N ALA A 79 5.11 -42.82 -12.47
CA ALA A 79 5.72 -43.85 -11.59
C ALA A 79 6.82 -43.33 -10.63
N ALA A 80 6.76 -43.88 -9.42
CA ALA A 80 7.46 -43.55 -8.17
C ALA A 80 8.99 -43.78 -8.07
N ALA A 81 9.60 -42.92 -7.22
CA ALA A 81 10.61 -43.16 -6.16
C ALA A 81 12.10 -43.40 -6.53
N PRO A 82 13.06 -43.29 -5.57
CA PRO A 82 13.20 -42.44 -4.36
C PRO A 82 14.57 -41.71 -4.30
N GLY A 83 14.69 -40.61 -3.55
CA GLY A 83 16.00 -39.99 -3.31
C GLY A 83 15.99 -38.70 -2.49
N ALA A 84 15.81 -38.80 -1.17
CA ALA A 84 16.41 -37.86 -0.23
C ALA A 84 17.93 -38.18 -0.14
N PRO A 85 18.84 -37.25 0.21
CA PRO A 85 18.59 -36.09 1.07
C PRO A 85 19.25 -34.76 0.63
N ALA A 86 18.63 -33.64 1.00
CA ALA A 86 19.34 -32.41 1.33
C ALA A 86 18.44 -31.54 2.21
N ALA A 87 18.43 -31.86 3.51
CA ALA A 87 18.05 -30.88 4.52
C ALA A 87 19.05 -29.73 4.46
N ARG A 88 18.61 -28.57 3.99
CA ARG A 88 19.20 -27.28 4.33
C ARG A 88 18.12 -26.51 5.05
N SER A 89 18.34 -26.44 6.36
CA SER A 89 17.75 -25.53 7.32
C SER A 89 17.21 -24.25 6.69
N GLY A 90 15.90 -24.22 6.44
CA GLY A 90 15.13 -23.00 6.60
C GLY A 90 15.28 -22.57 8.05
N ALA A 91 15.49 -21.28 8.29
CA ALA A 91 15.34 -20.74 9.62
C ALA A 91 13.90 -21.05 10.05
N GLU A 92 13.77 -21.99 10.98
CA GLU A 92 12.49 -22.35 11.59
C GLU A 92 12.06 -21.10 12.37
N ALA A 93 11.02 -20.41 11.88
CA ALA A 93 10.39 -19.34 12.62
C ALA A 93 10.05 -19.85 14.03
N PRO A 94 10.24 -19.05 15.09
CA PRO A 94 9.88 -19.48 16.43
C PRO A 94 8.41 -19.90 16.46
N ALA A 95 8.12 -21.10 16.96
CA ALA A 95 6.77 -21.69 17.06
C ALA A 95 5.79 -20.88 17.95
N ASP A 96 6.19 -19.71 18.45
CA ASP A 96 5.46 -18.86 19.40
C ASP A 96 5.32 -17.40 18.90
N ALA A 97 5.55 -17.10 17.60
CA ALA A 97 5.10 -15.83 17.06
C ALA A 97 3.55 -15.81 17.13
N PRO A 98 2.93 -14.85 17.85
CA PRO A 98 1.47 -14.84 17.97
C PRO A 98 0.85 -14.77 16.57
N ALA A 99 -0.12 -15.62 16.28
CA ALA A 99 -0.83 -15.60 15.01
C ALA A 99 -1.78 -14.39 14.98
N TYR A 100 -1.26 -13.22 14.60
CA TYR A 100 -2.04 -11.96 14.52
C TYR A 100 -2.47 -11.62 13.10
N ARG A 101 -1.89 -12.25 12.07
CA ARG A 101 -2.32 -12.08 10.68
C ARG A 101 -3.57 -12.92 10.42
N ALA A 102 -4.52 -12.36 9.68
CA ALA A 102 -5.73 -13.08 9.28
C ALA A 102 -5.86 -13.07 7.76
N VAL A 103 -6.21 -14.24 7.20
CA VAL A 103 -6.36 -14.43 5.75
C VAL A 103 -7.76 -14.88 5.39
N LEU A 104 -8.20 -14.51 4.19
CA LEU A 104 -9.45 -14.95 3.60
C LEU A 104 -9.21 -16.18 2.72
N ASP A 105 -9.90 -17.29 3.01
CA ASP A 105 -9.76 -18.55 2.29
C ASP A 105 -11.05 -18.90 1.54
N VAL A 106 -11.47 -17.99 0.64
CA VAL A 106 -12.74 -18.09 -0.08
C VAL A 106 -12.51 -18.06 -1.59
N PRO A 107 -12.97 -19.08 -2.34
CA PRO A 107 -12.84 -19.11 -3.80
C PRO A 107 -13.45 -17.87 -4.48
N GLY A 108 -12.72 -17.36 -5.47
CA GLY A 108 -13.14 -16.23 -6.29
C GLY A 108 -12.78 -14.86 -5.73
N TRP A 109 -12.09 -14.80 -4.58
CA TRP A 109 -11.38 -13.63 -4.12
C TRP A 109 -9.91 -13.73 -4.53
N SER A 110 -9.32 -12.61 -4.93
CA SER A 110 -7.92 -12.50 -5.31
C SER A 110 -7.25 -11.50 -4.39
N VAL A 111 -6.05 -11.82 -3.89
CA VAL A 111 -5.20 -10.84 -3.22
C VAL A 111 -4.75 -9.81 -4.25
N THR A 112 -4.88 -8.53 -3.91
CA THR A 112 -4.50 -7.42 -4.80
C THR A 112 -3.43 -6.52 -4.21
N HIS A 113 -3.23 -6.57 -2.88
CA HIS A 113 -2.30 -5.71 -2.19
C HIS A 113 -1.84 -6.38 -0.89
N VAL A 114 -0.55 -6.26 -0.59
CA VAL A 114 0.03 -6.63 0.71
C VAL A 114 1.00 -5.54 1.13
N TYR A 115 0.89 -5.12 2.38
CA TYR A 115 1.82 -4.21 3.02
C TYR A 115 2.20 -4.72 4.40
N GLU A 116 3.49 -4.69 4.73
CA GLU A 116 3.96 -4.95 6.09
C GLU A 116 4.78 -3.77 6.62
N GLU A 117 4.53 -3.35 7.85
CA GLU A 117 5.39 -2.37 8.49
C GLU A 117 6.77 -2.97 8.75
N ALA A 118 7.83 -2.16 8.63
CA ALA A 118 9.22 -2.62 8.78
C ALA A 118 9.56 -3.18 10.17
N ASP A 119 8.76 -2.91 11.21
CA ASP A 119 8.95 -3.48 12.54
C ASP A 119 8.16 -4.80 12.74
N GLY A 120 7.44 -5.25 11.71
CA GLY A 120 6.61 -6.45 11.68
C GLY A 120 5.32 -6.37 12.52
N ASN A 121 5.05 -5.23 13.17
CA ASN A 121 3.93 -5.11 14.12
C ASN A 121 2.67 -4.50 13.50
N GLY A 122 2.70 -4.16 12.22
CA GLY A 122 1.57 -3.62 11.48
C GLY A 122 1.59 -4.08 10.02
N GLY A 123 0.46 -3.93 9.35
CA GLY A 123 0.34 -4.27 7.94
C GLY A 123 -1.11 -4.56 7.54
N GLU A 124 -1.27 -4.88 6.27
CA GLU A 124 -2.56 -5.18 5.69
C GLU A 124 -2.49 -6.11 4.48
N VAL A 125 -3.63 -6.71 4.18
CA VAL A 125 -3.87 -7.47 2.96
C VAL A 125 -5.24 -7.12 2.39
N SER A 126 -5.28 -6.81 1.09
CA SER A 126 -6.52 -6.54 0.37
C SER A 126 -6.88 -7.66 -0.59
N TYR A 127 -8.18 -7.93 -0.66
CA TYR A 127 -8.80 -8.91 -1.52
C TYR A 127 -9.87 -8.24 -2.39
N GLU A 128 -10.01 -8.70 -3.63
CA GLU A 128 -11.08 -8.25 -4.52
C GLU A 128 -11.87 -9.40 -5.13
N ARG A 129 -13.17 -9.14 -5.36
CA ARG A 129 -14.07 -9.96 -6.14
C ARG A 129 -15.06 -9.08 -6.91
N GLY A 130 -14.69 -8.72 -8.13
CA GLY A 130 -15.54 -7.94 -9.04
C GLY A 130 -15.67 -6.48 -8.61
N GLN A 131 -16.73 -6.15 -7.85
CA GLN A 131 -16.92 -4.80 -7.28
C GLN A 131 -16.86 -4.81 -5.75
N ALA A 132 -16.68 -5.99 -5.16
CA ALA A 132 -16.54 -6.16 -3.73
C ALA A 132 -15.05 -6.20 -3.38
N SER A 133 -14.67 -5.53 -2.29
CA SER A 133 -13.33 -5.60 -1.73
C SER A 133 -13.38 -5.92 -0.24
N LEU A 134 -12.31 -6.54 0.27
CA LEU A 134 -12.10 -6.82 1.68
C LEU A 134 -10.66 -6.46 2.02
N GLU A 135 -10.46 -5.63 3.03
CA GLU A 135 -9.15 -5.30 3.58
C GLU A 135 -9.07 -5.83 5.00
N VAL A 136 -7.96 -6.47 5.34
CA VAL A 136 -7.67 -6.95 6.68
C VAL A 136 -6.37 -6.29 7.14
N SER A 137 -6.47 -5.40 8.12
CA SER A 137 -5.31 -4.72 8.70
C SER A 137 -5.05 -5.23 10.11
N TRP A 138 -3.78 -5.46 10.45
CA TRP A 138 -3.32 -5.76 11.80
C TRP A 138 -2.44 -4.64 12.32
N ARG A 139 -2.58 -4.32 13.61
CA ARG A 139 -1.88 -3.19 14.23
C ARG A 139 -1.55 -3.50 15.69
N PRO A 140 -0.57 -2.78 16.30
CA PRO A 140 -0.33 -2.88 17.72
C PRO A 140 -1.58 -2.51 18.52
N GLY A 141 -1.92 -3.31 19.52
CA GLY A 141 -3.13 -3.14 20.34
C GLY A 141 -3.16 -1.82 21.13
N ALA A 142 -2.01 -1.15 21.27
CA ALA A 142 -1.94 0.21 21.84
C ALA A 142 -2.76 1.24 21.03
N LEU A 143 -3.02 0.98 19.74
CA LEU A 143 -3.80 1.85 18.86
C LEU A 143 -5.31 1.58 18.91
N TYR A 144 -5.76 0.52 19.60
CA TYR A 144 -7.16 0.08 19.58
C TYR A 144 -8.15 1.16 20.02
N GLU A 145 -7.90 1.83 21.15
CA GLU A 145 -8.84 2.83 21.68
C GLU A 145 -8.97 4.03 20.75
N ASP A 146 -7.87 4.46 20.12
CA ASP A 146 -7.87 5.60 19.18
C ASP A 146 -8.67 5.26 17.91
N TYR A 147 -8.51 4.05 17.37
CA TYR A 147 -9.27 3.59 16.21
C TYR A 147 -10.76 3.38 16.53
N VAL A 148 -11.09 2.77 17.67
CA VAL A 148 -12.48 2.63 18.10
C VAL A 148 -13.13 4.00 18.28
N GLU A 149 -12.43 4.94 18.90
CA GLU A 149 -12.95 6.31 19.05
C GLU A 149 -13.17 6.97 17.69
N ASP A 150 -12.22 6.89 16.76
CA ASP A 150 -12.39 7.39 15.39
C ASP A 150 -13.65 6.81 14.72
N ARG A 151 -13.86 5.49 14.80
CA ARG A 151 -15.01 4.82 14.19
C ARG A 151 -16.34 5.16 14.82
N ARG A 152 -16.38 5.55 16.09
CA ARG A 152 -17.63 6.07 16.68
C ARG A 152 -18.14 7.32 15.97
N HIS A 153 -17.26 8.11 15.37
CA HIS A 153 -17.63 9.38 14.72
C HIS A 153 -17.95 9.25 13.23
N ILE A 154 -17.86 8.07 12.63
CA ILE A 154 -18.27 7.86 11.22
C ILE A 154 -19.80 7.81 11.06
N VAL A 155 -20.53 7.65 12.16
CA VAL A 155 -22.00 7.64 12.22
C VAL A 155 -22.52 8.86 12.99
N ASP A 156 -23.72 9.35 12.64
CA ASP A 156 -24.36 10.51 13.29
C ASP A 156 -25.73 10.12 13.88
N PRO A 157 -25.95 10.30 15.20
CA PRO A 157 -24.98 10.76 16.21
C PRO A 157 -23.87 9.73 16.47
N PRO A 158 -22.70 10.15 16.99
CA PRO A 158 -21.63 9.22 17.32
C PRO A 158 -22.10 8.11 18.26
N ALA A 159 -21.71 6.88 17.95
CA ALA A 159 -22.21 5.69 18.64
C ALA A 159 -21.16 4.56 18.66
N ASP A 160 -21.23 3.72 19.69
CA ASP A 160 -20.54 2.43 19.70
C ASP A 160 -21.00 1.56 18.51
N GLY A 161 -20.12 0.65 18.08
CA GLY A 161 -20.42 -0.24 16.96
C GLY A 161 -21.40 -1.33 17.35
N ASP A 162 -22.13 -1.84 16.36
CA ASP A 162 -22.98 -3.00 16.55
C ASP A 162 -22.11 -4.23 16.85
N PRO A 163 -22.49 -5.08 17.83
CA PRO A 163 -21.72 -6.26 18.17
C PRO A 163 -21.81 -7.30 17.06
N VAL A 164 -20.65 -7.78 16.59
CA VAL A 164 -20.51 -8.89 15.64
C VAL A 164 -19.41 -9.85 16.10
N GLU A 165 -19.41 -11.09 15.64
CA GLU A 165 -18.31 -12.03 15.93
C GLU A 165 -17.22 -11.93 14.88
N LEU A 166 -15.96 -11.82 15.31
CA LEU A 166 -14.78 -11.85 14.46
C LEU A 166 -13.68 -12.68 15.13
N LEU A 167 -13.34 -13.82 14.51
CA LEU A 167 -12.27 -14.72 14.96
C LEU A 167 -12.40 -15.07 16.47
N GLY A 168 -13.61 -15.46 16.89
CA GLY A 168 -13.91 -15.93 18.25
C GLY A 168 -14.00 -14.85 19.33
N ARG A 169 -14.14 -13.58 18.93
CA ARG A 169 -14.35 -12.44 19.83
C ARG A 169 -15.51 -11.60 19.34
N THR A 170 -16.26 -11.04 20.29
CA THR A 170 -17.22 -9.99 20.00
C THR A 170 -16.48 -8.70 19.66
N ALA A 171 -16.61 -8.27 18.41
CA ALA A 171 -16.04 -7.09 17.80
C ALA A 171 -17.10 -6.01 17.59
N GLN A 172 -16.67 -4.80 17.23
CA GLN A 172 -17.56 -3.66 16.99
C GLN A 172 -17.60 -3.32 15.50
N LEU A 173 -18.80 -3.30 14.92
CA LEU A 173 -19.03 -2.99 13.51
C LEU A 173 -19.67 -1.61 13.34
N TRP A 174 -19.15 -0.84 12.40
CA TRP A 174 -19.73 0.43 11.96
C TRP A 174 -19.94 0.45 10.44
N PRO A 175 -21.08 0.95 9.95
CA PRO A 175 -21.29 1.18 8.52
C PRO A 175 -20.79 2.57 8.10
N TYR A 176 -19.97 2.64 7.05
CA TYR A 176 -19.74 3.89 6.30
C TYR A 176 -20.92 4.19 5.38
N SER A 177 -21.53 3.13 4.83
CA SER A 177 -22.73 3.22 3.98
C SER A 177 -23.54 1.93 4.05
N ALA A 178 -24.55 1.77 3.19
CA ALA A 178 -25.32 0.53 3.12
C ALA A 178 -24.49 -0.67 2.61
N ASP A 179 -23.41 -0.39 1.87
CA ASP A 179 -22.56 -1.39 1.20
C ASP A 179 -21.07 -1.24 1.55
N ASP A 180 -20.73 -0.50 2.62
CA ASP A 180 -19.36 -0.27 3.12
C ASP A 180 -19.38 -0.32 4.65
N HIS A 181 -18.60 -1.24 5.21
CA HIS A 181 -18.63 -1.60 6.62
C HIS A 181 -17.21 -1.83 7.12
N THR A 182 -16.97 -1.47 8.37
CA THR A 182 -15.73 -1.78 9.07
C THR A 182 -16.04 -2.48 10.38
N VAL A 183 -15.18 -3.40 10.79
CA VAL A 183 -15.23 -4.06 12.10
C VAL A 183 -13.86 -3.97 12.77
N ILE A 184 -13.85 -3.59 14.04
CA ILE A 184 -12.63 -3.61 14.87
C ILE A 184 -12.75 -4.71 15.91
N ARG A 185 -11.83 -5.66 15.87
CA ARG A 185 -11.68 -6.74 16.84
C ARG A 185 -10.99 -6.23 18.11
N PRO A 186 -11.43 -6.60 19.32
CA PRO A 186 -10.72 -6.22 20.55
C PRO A 186 -9.30 -6.77 20.58
N VAL A 187 -8.44 -6.11 21.38
CA VAL A 187 -7.03 -6.47 21.54
C VAL A 187 -6.87 -7.89 22.08
N GLU A 188 -6.02 -8.67 21.42
CA GLU A 188 -5.57 -9.98 21.86
C GLU A 188 -4.10 -10.17 21.52
N ASP A 189 -3.34 -10.77 22.43
CA ASP A 189 -1.89 -11.02 22.27
C ASP A 189 -1.07 -9.78 21.84
N GLY A 190 -1.55 -8.59 22.23
CA GLY A 190 -0.89 -7.31 21.95
C GLY A 190 -1.25 -6.70 20.60
N PHE A 191 -2.18 -7.28 19.84
CA PHE A 191 -2.61 -6.80 18.52
C PHE A 191 -4.11 -6.56 18.45
N THR A 192 -4.51 -5.68 17.53
CA THR A 192 -5.90 -5.47 17.13
C THR A 192 -6.03 -5.71 15.62
N LEU A 193 -7.21 -6.19 15.20
CA LEU A 193 -7.56 -6.31 13.79
C LEU A 193 -8.63 -5.30 13.45
N GLU A 194 -8.51 -4.75 12.26
CA GLU A 194 -9.60 -4.09 11.57
C GLU A 194 -9.87 -4.81 10.26
N VAL A 195 -11.15 -5.05 9.95
CA VAL A 195 -11.55 -5.58 8.65
C VAL A 195 -12.53 -4.60 8.04
N ARG A 196 -12.27 -4.17 6.80
CA ARG A 196 -13.19 -3.32 6.04
C ARG A 196 -13.67 -4.06 4.81
N GLY A 197 -14.98 -4.01 4.57
CA GLY A 197 -15.61 -4.60 3.40
C GLY A 197 -16.43 -3.58 2.65
N SER A 198 -16.15 -3.44 1.35
CA SER A 198 -16.82 -2.48 0.46
C SER A 198 -17.50 -3.18 -0.71
N GLY A 199 -18.54 -2.54 -1.27
CA GLY A 199 -19.28 -3.05 -2.42
C GLY A 199 -20.18 -4.25 -2.11
N MET A 200 -20.55 -4.43 -0.84
CA MET A 200 -21.40 -5.53 -0.41
C MET A 200 -22.29 -5.17 0.79
N PRO A 201 -23.53 -5.71 0.86
CA PRO A 201 -24.42 -5.43 1.98
C PRO A 201 -23.89 -6.07 3.26
N ARG A 202 -24.29 -5.52 4.41
CA ARG A 202 -23.87 -5.98 5.74
C ARG A 202 -23.87 -7.50 5.93
N SER A 203 -24.94 -8.18 5.50
CA SER A 203 -25.03 -9.64 5.69
C SER A 203 -23.95 -10.41 4.94
N ALA A 204 -23.59 -9.96 3.72
CA ALA A 204 -22.52 -10.59 2.95
C ALA A 204 -21.13 -10.30 3.56
N PHE A 205 -20.96 -9.11 4.14
CA PHE A 205 -19.76 -8.78 4.88
C PHE A 205 -19.62 -9.64 6.15
N GLU A 206 -20.67 -9.76 6.96
CA GLU A 206 -20.68 -10.61 8.15
C GLU A 206 -20.42 -12.10 7.82
N ASP A 207 -20.94 -12.60 6.69
CA ASP A 207 -20.61 -13.95 6.21
C ASP A 207 -19.09 -14.11 5.94
N LEU A 208 -18.45 -13.12 5.28
CA LEU A 208 -17.00 -13.16 5.01
C LEU A 208 -16.15 -13.09 6.28
N LEU A 209 -16.58 -12.36 7.31
CA LEU A 209 -15.88 -12.32 8.59
C LEU A 209 -15.77 -13.73 9.22
N GLY A 210 -16.76 -14.59 8.94
CA GLY A 210 -16.77 -15.99 9.37
C GLY A 210 -15.79 -16.90 8.61
N ASP A 211 -15.34 -16.49 7.44
CA ASP A 211 -14.40 -17.23 6.59
C ASP A 211 -12.93 -16.81 6.81
N LEU A 212 -12.67 -15.81 7.65
CA LEU A 212 -11.33 -15.42 8.05
C LEU A 212 -10.71 -16.44 9.00
N ARG A 213 -9.41 -16.67 8.88
CA ARG A 213 -8.62 -17.49 9.81
C ARG A 213 -7.30 -16.84 10.17
N PHE A 214 -6.89 -17.00 11.43
CA PHE A 214 -5.54 -16.61 11.85
C PHE A 214 -4.48 -17.50 11.21
N VAL A 215 -3.33 -16.90 10.91
CA VAL A 215 -2.11 -17.54 10.39
C VAL A 215 -0.86 -16.98 11.07
N ASP A 216 0.17 -17.80 11.11
CA ASP A 216 1.54 -17.34 11.32
C ASP A 216 2.12 -16.75 10.03
N GLU A 217 3.36 -16.26 10.09
CA GLU A 217 4.06 -15.69 8.94
C GLU A 217 4.16 -16.69 7.78
N ALA A 218 4.58 -17.93 8.05
CA ALA A 218 4.69 -18.95 7.01
C ALA A 218 3.33 -19.31 6.39
N GLY A 219 2.26 -19.34 7.18
CA GLY A 219 0.90 -19.57 6.71
C GLY A 219 0.32 -18.38 5.95
N PHE A 220 0.76 -17.16 6.25
CA PHE A 220 0.44 -15.96 5.49
C PHE A 220 1.08 -16.00 4.12
N GLU A 221 2.39 -16.24 4.03
CA GLU A 221 3.10 -16.38 2.75
C GLU A 221 2.49 -17.49 1.87
N GLN A 222 2.14 -18.63 2.46
CA GLN A 222 1.47 -19.73 1.74
C GLN A 222 0.08 -19.37 1.21
N ALA A 223 -0.58 -18.35 1.77
CA ALA A 223 -1.87 -17.87 1.31
C ALA A 223 -1.73 -16.83 0.18
N LEU A 224 -0.54 -16.26 0.00
CA LEU A 224 -0.28 -15.30 -1.06
C LEU A 224 -0.14 -15.99 -2.42
N PRO A 225 -0.63 -15.36 -3.50
CA PRO A 225 -0.34 -15.78 -4.87
C PRO A 225 1.17 -15.78 -5.21
N ASP A 226 1.56 -16.56 -6.23
CA ASP A 226 2.95 -16.72 -6.68
C ASP A 226 3.60 -15.40 -7.18
N GLU A 227 2.82 -14.38 -7.51
CA GLU A 227 3.32 -13.05 -7.88
C GLU A 227 3.88 -12.25 -6.69
N PHE A 228 3.54 -12.61 -5.45
CA PHE A 228 4.11 -12.00 -4.25
C PHE A 228 5.46 -12.62 -3.92
N VAL A 229 6.35 -11.82 -3.34
CA VAL A 229 7.72 -12.19 -3.00
C VAL A 229 7.75 -12.77 -1.59
N THR A 230 8.12 -14.04 -1.46
CA THR A 230 8.32 -14.67 -0.15
C THR A 230 9.57 -14.13 0.54
N ALA A 231 9.65 -14.26 1.88
CA ALA A 231 10.86 -13.92 2.64
C ALA A 231 12.11 -14.63 2.10
N SER A 232 11.96 -15.85 1.55
CA SER A 232 13.07 -16.61 0.98
C SER A 232 13.56 -16.12 -0.39
N GLU A 233 12.71 -15.40 -1.13
CA GLU A 233 13.01 -14.85 -2.46
C GLU A 233 13.46 -13.39 -2.39
N ARG A 234 13.11 -12.69 -1.32
CA ARG A 234 13.23 -11.24 -1.19
C ARG A 234 14.63 -10.70 -1.46
N ASP A 235 15.67 -11.31 -0.89
CA ASP A 235 17.05 -10.90 -1.11
C ASP A 235 17.44 -10.95 -2.60
N ALA A 236 17.02 -12.00 -3.31
CA ALA A 236 17.33 -12.16 -4.73
C ALA A 236 16.57 -11.15 -5.60
N VAL A 237 15.32 -10.83 -5.24
CA VAL A 237 14.53 -9.82 -5.95
C VAL A 237 15.09 -8.42 -5.71
N VAL A 238 15.52 -8.11 -4.48
CA VAL A 238 16.21 -6.84 -4.18
C VAL A 238 17.50 -6.71 -4.99
N GLU A 239 18.31 -7.78 -5.06
CA GLU A 239 19.52 -7.79 -5.89
C GLU A 239 19.21 -7.56 -7.37
N GLU A 240 18.17 -8.21 -7.92
CA GLU A 240 17.69 -7.98 -9.29
C GLU A 240 17.33 -6.51 -9.55
N MET A 241 16.59 -5.87 -8.62
CA MET A 241 16.21 -4.46 -8.73
C MET A 241 17.43 -3.54 -8.69
N LEU A 242 18.39 -3.81 -7.79
CA LEU A 242 19.64 -3.05 -7.67
C LEU A 242 20.50 -3.18 -8.93
N ASP A 243 20.64 -4.39 -9.48
CA ASP A 243 21.34 -4.66 -10.73
C ASP A 243 20.69 -3.92 -11.91
N GLY A 244 19.35 -3.89 -11.95
CA GLY A 244 18.59 -3.13 -12.93
C GLY A 244 18.88 -1.61 -12.87
N ILE A 245 18.94 -1.05 -11.66
CA ILE A 245 19.29 0.36 -11.44
C ILE A 245 20.75 0.64 -11.85
N ALA A 246 21.68 -0.25 -11.46
CA ALA A 246 23.09 -0.15 -11.81
C ALA A 246 23.30 -0.16 -13.33
N ALA A 247 22.66 -1.10 -14.03
CA ALA A 247 22.72 -1.21 -15.48
C ALA A 247 22.14 0.02 -16.20
N ALA A 248 21.02 0.57 -15.71
CA ALA A 248 20.39 1.76 -16.31
C ALA A 248 21.19 3.05 -16.06
N SER A 249 21.81 3.17 -14.88
CA SER A 249 22.60 4.34 -14.50
C SER A 249 24.04 4.30 -15.03
N GLY A 250 24.51 3.14 -15.48
CA GLY A 250 25.90 2.92 -15.89
C GLY A 250 26.89 2.95 -14.72
N GLN A 251 26.41 2.75 -13.49
CA GLN A 251 27.22 2.73 -12.28
C GLN A 251 27.44 1.31 -11.78
N GLU A 252 28.65 1.03 -11.31
CA GLU A 252 28.99 -0.22 -10.63
C GLU A 252 28.86 -0.12 -9.11
N ARG A 253 28.58 1.07 -8.54
CA ARG A 253 28.48 1.29 -7.10
C ARG A 253 27.24 2.09 -6.69
N THR A 254 26.75 1.80 -5.49
CA THR A 254 25.90 2.72 -4.71
C THR A 254 26.81 3.64 -3.87
N PRO A 255 26.52 4.94 -3.71
CA PRO A 255 27.35 5.85 -2.93
C PRO A 255 27.40 5.45 -1.46
N GLY A 256 28.61 5.51 -0.90
CA GLY A 256 28.86 5.08 0.48
C GLY A 256 29.03 3.57 0.55
N GLU A 257 30.24 3.10 0.26
CA GLU A 257 30.67 1.69 0.44
C GLU A 257 30.61 1.24 1.92
N GLU A 258 30.24 2.13 2.85
CA GLU A 258 30.02 1.87 4.27
C GLU A 258 28.53 1.77 4.64
N GLN A 259 27.61 1.85 3.66
CA GLN A 259 26.18 1.72 3.93
C GLN A 259 25.80 0.25 4.18
N PRO A 260 24.87 -0.01 5.11
CA PRO A 260 24.28 -1.34 5.24
C PRO A 260 23.65 -1.76 3.90
N PRO A 261 23.58 -3.08 3.61
CA PRO A 261 22.89 -3.56 2.43
C PRO A 261 21.45 -3.03 2.42
N ILE A 262 20.97 -2.65 1.24
CA ILE A 262 19.57 -2.31 1.05
C ILE A 262 18.79 -3.61 1.23
N THR A 263 17.95 -3.67 2.26
CA THR A 263 17.01 -4.76 2.53
C THR A 263 15.60 -4.20 2.60
N SER A 264 14.60 -5.07 2.54
CA SER A 264 13.20 -4.73 2.72
C SER A 264 12.49 -5.93 3.34
N ASP A 265 11.36 -5.71 3.98
CA ASP A 265 10.49 -6.77 4.52
C ASP A 265 9.18 -6.91 3.74
N GLN A 266 9.02 -6.15 2.65
CA GLN A 266 7.81 -6.14 1.84
C GLN A 266 7.65 -7.44 1.04
N ALA A 267 6.42 -7.96 1.01
CA ALA A 267 6.05 -9.11 0.18
C ALA A 267 5.53 -8.69 -1.20
N ASP A 268 4.92 -7.50 -1.28
CA ASP A 268 4.45 -6.94 -2.55
C ASP A 268 5.62 -6.33 -3.34
N ARG A 269 5.67 -6.61 -4.64
CA ARG A 269 6.77 -6.19 -5.51
C ARG A 269 6.80 -4.67 -5.74
N TYR A 270 5.65 -3.99 -5.73
CA TYR A 270 5.57 -2.54 -5.80
C TYR A 270 6.20 -1.92 -4.55
N HIS A 271 5.82 -2.36 -3.35
CA HIS A 271 6.39 -1.84 -2.10
C HIS A 271 7.87 -2.19 -1.93
N LEU A 272 8.26 -3.40 -2.34
CA LEU A 272 9.66 -3.78 -2.39
C LEU A 272 10.45 -2.84 -3.31
N GLY A 273 9.89 -2.50 -4.47
CA GLY A 273 10.45 -1.55 -5.41
C GLY A 273 10.56 -0.14 -4.85
N ALA A 274 9.54 0.33 -4.12
CA ALA A 274 9.55 1.62 -3.44
C ALA A 274 10.68 1.70 -2.41
N ASP A 275 10.84 0.66 -1.60
CA ASP A 275 11.91 0.55 -0.62
C ASP A 275 13.30 0.61 -1.28
N VAL A 276 13.52 -0.20 -2.32
CA VAL A 276 14.81 -0.28 -3.01
C VAL A 276 15.13 1.03 -3.73
N ALA A 277 14.23 1.51 -4.57
CA ALA A 277 14.45 2.71 -5.35
C ALA A 277 14.55 3.97 -4.46
N GLY A 278 13.75 4.04 -3.40
CA GLY A 278 13.79 5.12 -2.41
C GLY A 278 15.12 5.18 -1.66
N LYS A 279 15.63 4.02 -1.18
CA LYS A 279 16.94 3.94 -0.51
C LYS A 279 18.09 4.30 -1.45
N VAL A 280 18.06 3.85 -2.70
CA VAL A 280 19.06 4.24 -3.73
C VAL A 280 18.99 5.74 -4.02
N ALA A 281 17.79 6.28 -4.26
CA ALA A 281 17.61 7.71 -4.53
C ALA A 281 18.08 8.56 -3.33
N CYS A 282 17.76 8.15 -2.10
CA CYS A 282 18.21 8.83 -0.90
C CYS A 282 19.74 8.86 -0.80
N ALA A 283 20.42 7.74 -1.03
CA ALA A 283 21.88 7.66 -0.99
C ALA A 283 22.52 8.63 -2.00
N TRP A 284 22.01 8.69 -3.23
CA TRP A 284 22.52 9.60 -4.27
C TRP A 284 22.17 11.07 -4.02
N LEU A 285 20.99 11.38 -3.48
CA LEU A 285 20.63 12.75 -3.08
C LEU A 285 21.48 13.25 -1.92
N GLN A 286 21.80 12.36 -0.97
CA GLN A 286 22.74 12.64 0.11
C GLN A 286 24.14 12.92 -0.43
N GLU A 287 24.63 12.10 -1.36
CA GLU A 287 25.91 12.28 -2.03
C GLU A 287 25.99 13.60 -2.80
N LEU A 288 24.96 13.92 -3.58
CA LEU A 288 24.85 15.19 -4.31
C LEU A 288 24.96 16.39 -3.35
N ARG A 289 24.26 16.33 -2.21
CA ARG A 289 24.29 17.38 -1.18
C ARG A 289 25.68 17.55 -0.58
N ASP A 290 26.36 16.47 -0.26
CA ASP A 290 27.67 16.51 0.38
C ASP A 290 28.77 16.92 -0.60
N ALA A 291 28.71 16.45 -1.85
CA ALA A 291 29.58 16.88 -2.94
C ALA A 291 29.48 18.39 -3.19
N ARG A 292 28.27 18.95 -3.20
CA ARG A 292 28.06 20.40 -3.33
C ARG A 292 28.67 21.19 -2.18
N ARG A 293 28.51 20.70 -0.94
CA ARG A 293 29.11 21.34 0.24
C ARG A 293 30.64 21.31 0.20
N ALA A 294 31.22 20.23 -0.34
CA ALA A 294 32.65 20.08 -0.52
C ALA A 294 33.21 20.85 -1.73
N GLY A 295 32.34 21.33 -2.63
CA GLY A 295 32.75 21.95 -3.90
C GLY A 295 33.30 20.96 -4.92
N ASP A 296 33.02 19.67 -4.77
CA ASP A 296 33.48 18.59 -5.65
C ASP A 296 32.55 18.44 -6.86
N GLN A 297 32.90 19.09 -7.98
CA GLN A 297 32.07 19.06 -9.19
C GLN A 297 31.98 17.67 -9.83
N GLY A 298 33.02 16.84 -9.72
CA GLY A 298 32.99 15.50 -10.30
C GLY A 298 31.93 14.63 -9.63
N ARG A 299 31.89 14.65 -8.29
CA ARG A 299 30.86 13.93 -7.51
C ARG A 299 29.46 14.51 -7.69
N VAL A 300 29.34 15.83 -7.92
CA VAL A 300 28.05 16.46 -8.25
C VAL A 300 27.52 15.95 -9.60
N GLU A 301 28.38 15.92 -10.63
CA GLU A 301 28.01 15.44 -11.96
C GLU A 301 27.64 13.95 -11.94
N GLU A 302 28.42 13.14 -11.22
CA GLU A 302 28.14 11.71 -11.03
C GLU A 302 26.77 11.48 -10.38
N ALA A 303 26.51 12.11 -9.22
CA ALA A 303 25.26 11.93 -8.51
C ALA A 303 24.05 12.45 -9.30
N ALA A 304 24.22 13.56 -10.03
CA ALA A 304 23.17 14.08 -10.89
C ALA A 304 22.85 13.14 -12.04
N ALA A 305 23.87 12.57 -12.70
CA ALA A 305 23.67 11.65 -13.82
C ALA A 305 22.86 10.42 -13.41
N VAL A 306 23.15 9.86 -12.23
CA VAL A 306 22.43 8.69 -11.72
C VAL A 306 20.98 9.02 -11.40
N LEU A 307 20.72 10.09 -10.66
CA LEU A 307 19.34 10.47 -10.32
C LEU A 307 18.51 10.79 -11.57
N VAL A 308 19.11 11.46 -12.57
CA VAL A 308 18.45 11.74 -13.86
C VAL A 308 18.16 10.47 -14.67
N SER A 309 18.94 9.40 -14.48
CA SER A 309 18.66 8.10 -15.12
C SER A 309 17.45 7.36 -14.54
N SER A 310 16.84 7.85 -13.46
CA SER A 310 15.70 7.19 -12.78
C SER A 310 14.50 6.89 -13.69
N ARG A 311 14.29 7.67 -14.75
CA ARG A 311 13.28 7.38 -15.79
C ARG A 311 13.57 6.13 -16.64
N GLN A 312 14.72 5.48 -16.41
CA GLN A 312 15.13 4.25 -17.08
C GLN A 312 15.31 3.10 -16.10
N TRP A 313 15.11 3.31 -14.80
CA TRP A 313 15.24 2.26 -13.80
C TRP A 313 14.11 1.25 -13.99
N PRO A 314 14.42 -0.04 -14.25
CA PRO A 314 13.40 -1.04 -14.52
C PRO A 314 12.33 -1.12 -13.42
N VAL A 315 12.74 -1.05 -12.16
CA VAL A 315 11.83 -1.06 -11.00
C VAL A 315 10.84 0.10 -11.01
N LEU A 316 11.25 1.32 -11.38
CA LEU A 316 10.32 2.47 -11.45
C LEU A 316 9.40 2.40 -12.66
N LEU A 317 9.88 1.84 -13.78
CA LEU A 317 9.05 1.61 -14.97
C LEU A 317 8.03 0.48 -14.76
N GLU A 318 8.31 -0.44 -13.85
CA GLU A 318 7.38 -1.46 -13.39
C GLU A 318 6.30 -0.83 -12.52
N MET A 319 6.70 -0.12 -11.47
CA MET A 319 5.82 0.52 -10.49
C MET A 319 4.86 1.55 -11.10
N GLU A 320 5.29 2.31 -12.11
CA GLU A 320 4.47 3.30 -12.81
C GLU A 320 3.15 2.73 -13.39
N ARG A 321 3.08 1.42 -13.62
CA ARG A 321 1.85 0.80 -14.13
C ARG A 321 0.79 0.59 -13.06
N GLU A 322 1.20 0.65 -11.80
CA GLU A 322 0.42 0.21 -10.64
C GLU A 322 0.13 1.37 -9.68
N GLY A 323 1.07 2.30 -9.51
CA GLY A 323 0.91 3.47 -8.64
C GLY A 323 1.91 4.60 -8.92
N ASP A 324 1.74 5.71 -8.20
CA ASP A 324 2.41 6.98 -8.51
C ASP A 324 3.77 7.17 -7.81
N TYR A 325 4.29 6.19 -7.06
CA TYR A 325 5.56 6.36 -6.33
C TYR A 325 6.74 6.71 -7.25
N ALA A 326 6.74 6.22 -8.49
CA ALA A 326 7.78 6.53 -9.48
C ALA A 326 7.90 8.04 -9.75
N GLU A 327 6.78 8.76 -9.75
CA GLU A 327 6.74 10.21 -9.97
C GLU A 327 7.47 10.97 -8.85
N VAL A 328 7.46 10.47 -7.61
CA VAL A 328 8.19 11.10 -6.49
C VAL A 328 9.70 11.17 -6.79
N ILE A 329 10.28 10.06 -7.27
CA ILE A 329 11.70 10.01 -7.60
C ILE A 329 11.99 10.81 -8.88
N TRP A 330 11.09 10.80 -9.86
CA TRP A 330 11.25 11.58 -11.08
C TRP A 330 11.17 13.09 -10.84
N ASP A 331 10.31 13.54 -9.93
CA ASP A 331 10.26 14.94 -9.49
C ASP A 331 11.56 15.39 -8.82
N TYR A 332 12.18 14.52 -8.01
CA TYR A 332 13.52 14.78 -7.48
C TYR A 332 14.57 14.82 -8.57
N ALA A 333 14.51 13.90 -9.53
CA ALA A 333 15.42 13.88 -10.68
C ALA A 333 15.30 15.16 -11.53
N ASP A 334 14.10 15.66 -11.75
CA ASP A 334 13.84 16.90 -12.52
C ASP A 334 14.39 18.13 -11.78
N GLN A 335 14.27 18.17 -10.46
CA GLN A 335 14.92 19.21 -9.64
C GLN A 335 16.45 19.14 -9.73
N VAL A 336 17.01 17.93 -9.71
CA VAL A 336 18.46 17.69 -9.85
C VAL A 336 18.96 18.09 -11.24
N ALA A 337 18.22 17.76 -12.30
CA ALA A 337 18.49 18.19 -13.68
C ALA A 337 18.48 19.73 -13.80
N ALA A 338 17.61 20.41 -13.04
CA ALA A 338 17.59 21.87 -12.93
C ALA A 338 18.73 22.44 -12.06
N GLY A 339 19.67 21.61 -11.60
CA GLY A 339 20.81 22.01 -10.79
C GLY A 339 20.43 22.34 -9.35
N ARG A 340 19.33 21.80 -8.82
CA ARG A 340 18.93 21.94 -7.42
C ARG A 340 19.23 20.67 -6.61
N VAL A 341 19.27 20.82 -5.30
CA VAL A 341 19.15 19.68 -4.38
C VAL A 341 17.72 19.76 -3.85
N PRO A 342 16.86 18.76 -4.08
CA PRO A 342 15.52 18.74 -3.52
C PRO A 342 15.53 18.97 -2.01
N GLU A 343 14.67 19.85 -1.52
CA GLU A 343 14.45 20.03 -0.08
C GLU A 343 13.47 18.97 0.41
N GLY A 344 13.62 18.52 1.66
CA GLY A 344 12.69 17.55 2.26
C GLY A 344 12.78 16.12 1.70
N PHE A 345 13.80 15.79 0.87
CA PHE A 345 13.92 14.45 0.28
C PHE A 345 14.07 13.33 1.31
N LYS A 346 14.57 13.69 2.49
CA LYS A 346 14.72 12.78 3.63
C LYS A 346 13.36 12.33 4.12
N GLU A 347 12.54 13.30 4.48
CA GLU A 347 11.17 13.09 4.92
C GLU A 347 10.29 12.46 3.82
N GLY A 348 10.50 12.84 2.55
CA GLY A 348 9.75 12.30 1.41
C GLY A 348 10.09 10.85 1.05
N LEU A 349 11.34 10.42 1.30
CA LEU A 349 11.79 9.05 1.00
C LEU A 349 11.92 8.15 2.24
N GLY A 350 11.66 8.68 3.45
CA GLY A 350 11.82 7.93 4.70
C GLY A 350 13.27 7.73 5.14
N CYS A 351 14.16 8.66 4.80
CA CYS A 351 15.55 8.74 5.27
C CYS A 351 15.88 10.11 5.92
#